data_AF-A0A953LJF6-F1
#
_entry.id   AF-A0A953LJF6-F1
#
_cell.length_a   1.000
_cell.length_b   1.000
_cell.length_c   1.000
_cell.angle_alpha   90.00
_cell.angle_beta   90.00
_cell.angle_gamma   90.00
#
_symmetry.space_group_name_H-M   'P 1'
#
loop_
_entity.id
_entity.type
_entity.pdbx_description
1 polymer ?
#
loop_
_entity_poly.entity_id
_entity_poly.type
_entity_poly.pdbx_seq_one_letter_code
_entity_poly.pdbx_strand_id
1 'polypeptide(L)' 'GMEQGLLPYQRALEEGNLEEERRLCYVAITRAREELYLTGARVRWQRGEMVLTTPSQFLSEALGPGPAQPLWVPASAD' A
#
# COMPACT_ATOMS: atom_id res chain seq x y z
N GLY A 1 -0.38 5.54 0.21
CA GLY A 1 -1.26 4.78 1.13
C GLY A 1 -1.43 3.35 0.68
N MET A 2 -0.35 2.67 0.32
CA MET A 2 -0.32 1.24 0.00
C MET A 2 -0.34 0.45 1.31
N GLU A 3 -1.47 0.52 2.01
CA GLU A 3 -1.68 -0.01 3.35
C GLU A 3 -2.90 -0.93 3.35
N GLN A 4 -2.82 -2.06 4.04
CA GLN A 4 -3.95 -2.96 4.20
C GLN A 4 -5.10 -2.24 4.94
N GLY A 5 -6.33 -2.39 4.44
CA GLY A 5 -7.50 -1.69 4.96
C GLY A 5 -7.70 -0.28 4.39
N LEU A 6 -6.70 0.28 3.70
CA LEU A 6 -6.82 1.52 2.92
C LEU A 6 -6.87 1.22 1.41
N LEU A 7 -5.94 0.41 0.90
CA LEU A 7 -5.94 -0.12 -0.46
C LEU A 7 -5.32 -1.53 -0.42
N PRO A 8 -6.12 -2.61 -0.48
CA PRO A 8 -7.57 -2.62 -0.64
C PRO A 8 -8.30 -2.02 0.57
N TYR A 9 -9.42 -1.33 0.31
CA TYR A 9 -10.26 -0.78 1.36
C TYR A 9 -10.84 -1.89 2.27
N GLN A 10 -10.93 -1.61 3.56
CA GLN A 10 -11.35 -2.56 4.60
C GLN A 10 -12.65 -3.31 4.26
N ARG A 11 -13.66 -2.61 3.72
CA ARG A 11 -14.93 -3.25 3.35
C ARG A 11 -14.77 -4.31 2.26
N ALA A 12 -13.92 -4.06 1.27
CA ALA A 12 -13.68 -5.01 0.18
C ALA A 12 -12.96 -6.28 0.68
N LEU A 13 -12.12 -6.15 1.72
CA LEU A 13 -11.51 -7.30 2.40
C LEU A 13 -12.57 -8.14 3.13
N GLU A 14 -13.46 -7.49 3.86
CA GLU A 14 -14.51 -8.15 4.63
C GLU A 14 -15.55 -8.85 3.74
N GLU A 15 -15.91 -8.22 2.62
CA GLU A 15 -16.88 -8.74 1.64
C GLU A 15 -16.25 -9.72 0.64
N GLY A 16 -14.92 -9.86 0.63
CA GLY A 16 -14.20 -10.66 -0.36
C GLY A 16 -14.22 -10.10 -1.78
N ASN A 17 -14.72 -8.88 -1.99
CA ASN A 17 -14.84 -8.23 -3.29
C ASN A 17 -13.55 -7.46 -3.65
N LEU A 18 -12.44 -8.17 -3.76
CA LEU A 18 -11.12 -7.56 -3.97
C LEU A 18 -10.82 -7.21 -5.42
N GLU A 19 -11.61 -7.71 -6.37
CA GLU A 19 -11.37 -7.50 -7.80
C GLU A 19 -11.47 -6.03 -8.21
N GLU A 20 -12.41 -5.28 -7.61
CA GLU A 20 -12.56 -3.86 -7.92
C GLU A 20 -11.39 -3.04 -7.36
N GLU A 21 -10.99 -3.28 -6.11
CA GLU A 21 -9.82 -2.62 -5.52
C GLU A 21 -8.53 -2.93 -6.30
N ARG A 22 -8.40 -4.17 -6.78
CA ARG A 22 -7.29 -4.61 -7.63
C ARG A 22 -7.31 -3.88 -8.97
N ARG A 23 -8.48 -3.69 -9.58
CA ARG A 23 -8.65 -2.90 -10.80
C ARG A 23 -8.26 -1.44 -10.57
N LEU A 24 -8.68 -0.85 -9.46
CA LEU A 24 -8.29 0.51 -9.07
C LEU A 24 -6.77 0.64 -8.92
N CYS A 25 -6.14 -0.31 -8.24
CA CYS A 25 -4.69 -0.37 -8.09
C CYS A 25 -3.97 -0.48 -9.46
N TYR A 26 -4.43 -1.39 -10.32
CA TYR A 26 -3.89 -1.56 -11.68
C TYR A 26 -4.01 -0.28 -12.51
N VAL A 27 -5.18 0.38 -12.49
CA VAL A 27 -5.40 1.64 -13.20
C VAL A 27 -4.45 2.71 -12.68
N ALA A 28 -4.25 2.82 -11.36
CA ALA A 28 -3.33 3.78 -10.77
C ALA A 28 -1.87 3.53 -11.18
N ILE A 29 -1.41 2.28 -11.13
CA ILE A 29 -0.06 1.86 -11.55
C ILE A 29 0.17 2.24 -13.03
N THR A 30 -0.78 1.92 -13.90
CA THR A 30 -0.67 2.16 -15.34
C THR A 30 -0.84 3.62 -15.76
N ARG A 31 -1.08 4.55 -14.82
CA ARG A 31 -1.00 6.00 -15.11
C ARG A 31 0.44 6.50 -15.21
N ALA A 32 1.37 5.87 -14.47
CA ALA A 32 2.78 6.23 -14.53
C ALA A 32 3.36 5.85 -15.89
N ARG A 33 4.12 6.77 -16.50
CA ARG A 33 4.78 6.55 -17.81
C ARG A 33 6.26 6.24 -17.68
N GLU A 34 6.93 6.93 -16.77
CA GLU A 34 8.39 6.83 -16.59
C GLU A 34 8.71 6.23 -15.22
N GLU A 35 8.30 6.90 -14.14
CA GLU A 35 8.58 6.47 -12.77
C GLU A 35 7.29 6.30 -11.96
N LEU A 36 7.27 5.29 -11.08
CA LEU A 36 6.18 5.00 -10.15
C LEU A 36 6.73 4.96 -8.73
N TYR A 37 6.20 5.81 -7.87
CA TYR A 37 6.51 5.84 -6.45
C TYR A 37 5.34 5.32 -5.64
N LEU A 38 5.56 4.24 -4.90
CA LEU A 38 4.56 3.62 -4.02
C LEU A 38 4.95 3.88 -2.57
N THR A 39 4.03 4.44 -1.79
CA THR A 39 4.27 4.80 -0.39
C THR A 39 3.19 4.27 0.53
N GLY A 40 3.56 3.95 1.77
CA GLY A 40 2.65 3.57 2.84
C GLY A 40 3.16 4.10 4.18
N ALA A 41 2.25 4.40 5.10
CA ALA A 41 2.61 4.73 6.47
C ALA A 41 2.92 3.45 7.28
N ARG A 42 3.69 3.59 8.38
CA ARG A 42 3.83 2.57 9.44
C ARG A 42 2.80 2.76 10.57
N VAL A 43 2.45 4.02 10.81
CA VAL A 43 1.46 4.46 11.80
C VAL A 43 0.63 5.54 11.13
N ARG A 44 -0.69 5.48 11.31
CA ARG A 44 -1.65 6.43 10.75
C ARG A 44 -2.62 6.90 11.81
N TRP A 45 -3.00 8.17 11.76
CA TRP A 45 -4.16 8.66 12.48
C TRP A 45 -5.44 8.31 11.70
N GLN A 46 -6.33 7.53 12.30
CA GLN A 46 -7.59 7.10 11.69
C GLN A 46 -8.70 7.14 12.74
N ARG A 47 -9.80 7.85 12.43
CA ARG A 47 -10.99 7.94 13.30
C ARG A 47 -10.70 8.34 14.76
N GLY A 48 -9.69 9.18 14.98
CA GLY A 48 -9.34 9.66 16.32
C GLY A 48 -8.31 8.82 17.06
N GLU A 49 -7.73 7.79 16.42
CA GLU A 49 -6.76 6.90 17.05
C GLU A 49 -5.51 6.73 16.17
N MET A 50 -4.35 6.45 16.79
CA MET A 50 -3.17 5.97 16.08
C MET A 50 -3.27 4.47 15.84
N VAL A 51 -3.16 4.08 14.58
CA VAL A 51 -3.26 2.69 14.13
C VAL A 51 -1.94 2.28 13.49
N LEU A 52 -1.41 1.13 13.90
CA LEU A 52 -0.31 0.47 13.20
C LEU A 52 -0.83 -0.09 11.88
N THR A 53 -0.13 0.19 10.80
CA THR A 53 -0.54 -0.21 9.45
C THR A 53 0.38 -1.31 8.93
N THR A 54 -0.19 -2.21 8.14
CA THR A 54 0.55 -3.22 7.39
C THR A 54 0.60 -2.85 5.92
N PRO A 55 1.65 -3.24 5.18
CA PRO A 55 1.72 -3.00 3.74
C PRO A 55 0.54 -3.65 3.00
N SER A 56 0.06 -3.00 1.94
CA SER A 56 -0.94 -3.56 1.04
C SER A 56 -0.48 -4.86 0.43
N GLN A 57 -1.35 -5.88 0.42
CA GLN A 57 -1.11 -7.14 -0.30
C GLN A 57 -0.83 -6.93 -1.81
N PHE A 58 -1.33 -5.85 -2.41
CA PHE A 58 -1.11 -5.55 -3.82
C PHE A 58 0.35 -5.21 -4.14
N LEU A 59 1.14 -4.77 -3.15
CA LEU A 59 2.58 -4.58 -3.32
C LEU A 59 3.28 -5.91 -3.65
N SER A 60 2.99 -6.96 -2.88
CA SER A 60 3.58 -8.28 -3.11
C SER A 60 3.12 -8.94 -4.41
N GLU A 61 1.89 -8.65 -4.84
CA GLU A 61 1.36 -9.20 -6.09
C GLU A 61 1.94 -8.50 -7.32
N ALA A 62 2.12 -7.17 -7.27
CA ALA A 62 2.61 -6.39 -8.40
C ALA A 62 4.14 -6.45 -8.55
N LEU A 63 4.89 -6.49 -7.43
CA LEU A 63 6.35 -6.41 -7.43
C LEU A 63 7.03 -7.73 -7.06
N GLY A 64 6.25 -8.78 -6.80
CA GLY A 64 6.74 -10.02 -6.19
C GLY A 64 7.01 -9.85 -4.69
N PRO A 65 7.55 -10.88 -4.00
CA PRO A 65 7.97 -10.72 -2.62
C PRO A 65 9.00 -9.58 -2.58
N GLY A 66 8.60 -8.45 -1.98
CA GLY A 66 9.49 -7.32 -1.79
C GLY A 66 10.75 -7.78 -1.03
N PRO A 67 11.81 -6.96 -1.04
CA PRO A 67 13.00 -7.29 -0.25
C PRO A 67 12.58 -7.59 1.19
N ALA A 68 13.14 -8.66 1.77
CA ALA A 68 12.80 -9.13 3.13
C ALA A 68 12.97 -8.06 4.22
N GLN A 69 13.57 -6.93 3.87
CA GLN A 69 13.74 -5.74 4.67
C GLN A 69 13.33 -4.53 3.83
N PRO A 70 12.60 -3.55 4.39
CA PRO A 70 12.39 -2.29 3.69
C PRO A 70 13.74 -1.69 3.32
N LEU A 71 13.90 -1.24 2.06
CA LEU A 71 15.04 -0.45 1.59
C LEU A 71 15.00 0.97 2.20
N TRP A 72 14.78 1.06 3.50
CA TRP A 72 14.83 2.28 4.26
C TRP A 72 16.24 2.85 4.13
N VAL A 73 16.36 3.85 3.27
CA VAL A 73 17.40 4.86 3.39
C VAL A 73 16.89 5.79 4.49
N PRO A 74 17.60 5.90 5.64
CA PRO A 74 17.32 6.99 6.55
C PRO A 74 17.31 8.28 5.74
N ALA A 75 16.24 9.09 5.85
CA ALA A 75 16.38 10.50 5.56
C ALA A 75 17.68 10.93 6.26
N SER A 76 18.62 11.47 5.48
CA SER A 76 20.02 11.65 5.85
C SER A 76 20.19 11.99 7.32
N ALA A 77 21.13 11.29 7.97
CA ALA A 77 21.68 11.74 9.22
C ALA A 77 22.35 13.09 8.98
N ASP A 78 21.61 14.16 9.23
CA ASP A 78 22.09 15.53 9.45
C ASP A 78 21.68 15.96 10.87
#